data_AF-A0A7W1YT46-F1
#
_entry.id   AF-A0A7W1YT46-F1
#
_cell.length_a   1.000
_cell.length_b   1.000
_cell.length_c   1.000
_cell.angle_alpha   90.00
_cell.angle_beta   90.00
_cell.angle_gamma   90.00
#
_symmetry.space_group_name_H-M   'P 1'
#
loop_
_entity.id
_entity.type
_entity.pdbx_description
1 polymer ?
#
loop_
_entity_poly.entity_id
_entity_poly.type
_entity_poly.pdbx_seq_one_letter_code
_entity_poly.pdbx_strand_id
1 'polypeptide(L)'
;IARNAVVLPVGYEIVACNIPSQILEEADGRVAISFMNPYPVQSPLVLRARPFTAGPAPAVTSPVAAPPAADPSPAGVAMSRIRVGERAFQDREIVYFLLDPASHAFSLYHDYTERRPGTDKYLNIVRPGSTVSNPSARNLDTGETLQVETLTGDAIAKAGIDIGKAAPETEVVVIRFPAVKDGTSIRLRIEETYTDPARYGVVDGQLMWNRSFGRPRNDIVLPAGWRVTTSSIPATVSLTSEGRVRLAYVNPRPDSIEVFVKARPVAR
;
A
#
# COMPACT_ATOMS: atom_id res chain seq x y z
N ILE A 1 14.83 -21.39 -14.81
CA ILE A 1 15.59 -20.11 -14.94
C ILE A 1 15.52 -19.39 -13.60
N ALA A 2 16.66 -18.99 -13.03
CA ALA A 2 16.70 -18.38 -11.70
C ALA A 2 16.29 -16.89 -11.73
N ARG A 3 16.66 -16.17 -12.78
CA ARG A 3 16.32 -14.75 -13.02
C ARG A 3 16.05 -14.55 -14.50
N ASN A 4 14.97 -13.86 -14.85
CA ASN A 4 14.68 -13.51 -16.24
C ASN A 4 13.74 -12.31 -16.32
N ALA A 5 13.53 -11.82 -17.54
CA ALA A 5 12.50 -10.84 -17.84
C ALA A 5 11.67 -11.28 -19.07
N VAL A 6 10.39 -10.89 -19.08
CA VAL A 6 9.52 -11.01 -20.26
C VAL A 6 9.07 -9.61 -20.63
N VAL A 7 9.33 -9.21 -21.88
CA VAL A 7 8.87 -7.92 -22.41
C VAL A 7 7.56 -8.14 -23.16
N LEU A 8 6.51 -7.44 -22.76
CA LEU A 8 5.23 -7.48 -23.46
C LEU A 8 5.34 -6.83 -24.84
N PRO A 9 4.54 -7.27 -25.83
CA PRO A 9 4.44 -6.56 -27.11
C PRO A 9 3.95 -5.12 -26.92
N VAL A 10 4.25 -4.25 -27.89
CA VAL A 10 3.70 -2.89 -27.93
C VAL A 10 2.16 -2.97 -27.91
N GLY A 11 1.52 -2.07 -27.16
CA GLY A 11 0.06 -2.03 -27.07
C GLY A 11 -0.55 -3.05 -26.12
N TYR A 12 0.24 -3.69 -25.24
CA TYR A 12 -0.26 -4.63 -24.23
C TYR A 12 0.00 -4.15 -22.80
N GLU A 13 -1.02 -4.28 -21.95
CA GLU A 13 -0.91 -4.12 -20.50
C GLU A 13 -0.83 -5.49 -19.81
N ILE A 14 -0.07 -5.57 -18.71
CA ILE A 14 -0.11 -6.72 -17.80
C ILE A 14 -1.42 -6.69 -17.00
N VAL A 15 -2.10 -7.83 -16.92
CA VAL A 15 -3.33 -7.99 -16.15
C VAL A 15 -3.27 -9.12 -15.13
N ALA A 16 -2.35 -10.08 -15.28
CA ALA A 16 -2.05 -11.05 -14.24
C ALA A 16 -0.60 -11.53 -14.29
N CYS A 17 0.01 -11.72 -13.13
CA CYS A 17 1.29 -12.39 -12.96
C CYS A 17 1.29 -13.11 -11.60
N ASN A 18 1.44 -14.44 -11.64
CA ASN A 18 1.33 -15.30 -10.46
C ASN A 18 2.58 -15.27 -9.55
N ILE A 19 3.72 -14.82 -10.06
CA ILE A 19 4.98 -14.74 -9.29
C ILE A 19 5.29 -13.26 -9.05
N PRO A 20 5.70 -12.86 -7.82
CA PRO A 20 6.16 -11.50 -7.57
C PRO A 20 7.22 -11.08 -8.57
N SER A 21 6.91 -10.06 -9.37
CA SER A 21 7.75 -9.57 -10.46
C SER A 21 7.86 -8.06 -10.40
N GLN A 22 9.06 -7.53 -10.61
CA GLN A 22 9.27 -6.11 -10.82
C GLN A 22 8.71 -5.73 -12.20
N ILE A 23 8.10 -4.55 -12.27
CA ILE A 23 7.52 -4.03 -13.51
C ILE A 23 8.34 -2.81 -13.91
N LEU A 24 8.84 -2.79 -15.14
CA LEU A 24 9.65 -1.73 -15.70
C LEU A 24 9.05 -1.27 -17.03
N GLU A 25 9.12 0.03 -17.29
CA GLU A 25 8.75 0.59 -18.59
C GLU A 25 10.01 0.79 -19.42
N GLU A 26 10.03 0.19 -20.61
CA GLU A 26 11.07 0.38 -21.60
C GLU A 26 10.95 1.77 -22.25
N ALA A 27 12.03 2.25 -22.86
CA ALA A 27 12.05 3.57 -23.52
C ALA A 27 10.98 3.71 -24.64
N ASP A 28 10.59 2.59 -25.25
CA ASP A 28 9.54 2.51 -26.27
C ASP A 28 8.12 2.29 -25.71
N GLY A 29 7.95 2.31 -24.39
CA GLY A 29 6.66 2.22 -23.70
C GLY A 29 6.15 0.78 -23.52
N ARG A 30 6.93 -0.23 -23.94
CA ARG A 30 6.67 -1.63 -23.57
C ARG A 30 6.90 -1.84 -22.09
N VAL A 31 6.26 -2.87 -21.55
CA VAL A 31 6.39 -3.24 -20.14
C VAL A 31 7.21 -4.51 -20.04
N ALA A 32 8.32 -4.44 -19.29
CA ALA A 32 9.13 -5.58 -18.91
C ALA A 32 8.73 -6.09 -17.53
N ILE A 33 8.55 -7.41 -17.43
CA ILE A 33 8.22 -8.13 -16.21
C ILE A 33 9.45 -8.93 -15.79
N SER A 34 10.19 -8.41 -14.82
CA SER A 34 11.45 -8.97 -14.32
C SER A 34 11.19 -9.77 -13.04
N PHE A 35 11.63 -11.02 -12.99
CA PHE A 35 11.33 -11.93 -11.88
C PHE A 35 12.55 -12.75 -11.47
N MET A 36 12.47 -13.23 -10.22
CA MET A 36 13.44 -14.14 -9.65
C MET A 36 12.70 -15.35 -9.08
N ASN A 37 13.20 -16.55 -9.35
CA ASN A 37 12.73 -17.77 -8.71
C ASN A 37 13.62 -18.05 -7.49
N PRO A 38 13.13 -17.85 -6.25
CA PRO A 38 13.91 -18.09 -5.04
C PRO A 38 13.97 -19.57 -4.64
N TYR A 39 13.19 -20.44 -5.29
CA TYR A 39 13.08 -21.85 -4.94
C TYR A 39 14.02 -22.74 -5.78
N PRO A 40 14.47 -23.88 -5.24
CA PRO A 40 15.30 -24.85 -5.98
C PRO A 40 14.51 -25.64 -7.04
N VAL A 41 13.18 -25.49 -7.07
CA VAL A 41 12.28 -26.14 -8.03
C VAL A 41 11.83 -25.16 -9.10
N GLN A 42 11.29 -25.69 -10.21
CA GLN A 42 10.69 -24.84 -11.25
C GLN A 42 9.49 -24.08 -10.68
N SER A 43 9.43 -22.77 -10.94
CA SER A 43 8.28 -21.93 -10.65
C SER A 43 7.66 -21.50 -11.99
N PRO A 44 6.53 -22.09 -12.41
CA PRO A 44 5.93 -21.77 -13.70
C PRO A 44 5.38 -20.33 -13.68
N LEU A 45 5.97 -19.48 -14.50
CA LEU A 45 5.47 -18.12 -14.71
C LEU A 45 4.21 -18.17 -15.57
N VAL A 46 3.10 -17.68 -15.02
CA VAL A 46 1.84 -17.46 -15.74
C VAL A 46 1.61 -15.96 -15.84
N LEU A 47 1.79 -15.45 -17.05
CA LEU A 47 1.59 -14.04 -17.40
C LEU A 47 0.35 -13.91 -18.29
N ARG A 48 -0.54 -12.99 -17.95
CA ARG A 48 -1.66 -12.59 -18.81
C ARG A 48 -1.53 -11.12 -19.15
N ALA A 49 -1.69 -10.82 -20.43
CA ALA A 49 -1.68 -9.46 -20.94
C ALA A 49 -2.96 -9.20 -21.74
N ARG A 50 -3.36 -7.93 -21.81
CA ARG A 50 -4.53 -7.47 -22.57
C ARG A 50 -4.11 -6.34 -23.51
N PRO A 51 -4.57 -6.34 -24.78
CA PRO A 51 -4.30 -5.22 -25.69
C PRO A 51 -5.02 -3.94 -25.24
N PHE A 52 -4.46 -2.78 -25.58
CA PHE A 52 -5.11 -1.48 -25.46
C PHE A 52 -4.95 -0.68 -26.75
N THR A 53 -5.93 0.18 -27.06
CA THR A 53 -6.04 0.89 -28.34
C THR A 53 -5.28 2.21 -28.36
N ALA A 54 -5.25 2.91 -27.22
CA ALA A 54 -4.47 4.13 -27.06
C ALA A 54 -4.02 4.32 -25.61
N GLY A 55 -2.83 4.89 -25.45
CA GLY A 55 -2.31 5.39 -24.19
C GLY A 55 -1.28 6.49 -24.48
N PRO A 56 -1.07 7.45 -23.57
CA PRO A 56 -0.07 8.48 -23.78
C PRO A 56 1.29 7.82 -24.01
N ALA A 57 2.03 8.34 -24.99
CA ALA A 57 3.37 7.89 -25.32
C ALA A 57 4.28 7.92 -24.07
N PRO A 58 5.29 7.05 -23.98
CA PRO A 58 6.32 7.19 -22.95
C PRO A 58 6.91 8.61 -23.01
N ALA A 59 7.15 9.22 -21.84
CA ALA A 59 7.81 10.52 -21.79
C ALA A 59 9.23 10.35 -22.33
N VAL A 60 9.56 11.07 -23.41
CA VAL A 60 10.76 10.79 -24.22
C VAL A 60 12.06 11.04 -23.46
N THR A 61 12.02 11.82 -22.38
CA THR A 61 13.14 12.04 -21.47
C THR A 61 12.60 12.70 -20.20
N SER A 62 12.27 11.93 -19.17
CA SER A 62 12.29 12.48 -17.82
C SER A 62 13.71 12.26 -17.29
N PRO A 63 14.38 13.29 -16.72
CA PRO A 63 15.59 13.07 -15.96
C PRO A 63 15.35 11.92 -14.96
N VAL A 64 16.35 11.07 -14.73
CA VAL A 64 16.33 10.16 -13.59
C VAL A 64 16.45 11.03 -12.33
N ALA A 65 15.35 11.65 -11.93
CA ALA A 65 15.22 12.17 -10.60
C ALA A 65 15.24 10.96 -9.67
N ALA A 66 16.13 10.99 -8.67
CA ALA A 66 16.04 10.03 -7.60
C ALA A 66 14.59 10.05 -7.08
N PRO A 67 13.97 8.88 -6.82
CA PRO A 67 12.67 8.86 -6.17
C PRO A 67 12.74 9.76 -4.92
N PRO A 68 11.66 10.50 -4.58
CA PRO A 68 11.64 11.31 -3.38
C PRO A 68 12.18 10.48 -2.20
N ALA A 69 13.01 11.09 -1.36
CA ALA A 69 13.65 10.40 -0.25
C ALA A 69 12.62 9.53 0.49
N ALA A 70 13.00 8.26 0.71
CA ALA A 70 12.24 7.33 1.52
C ALA A 70 11.81 8.00 2.83
N ASP A 71 10.65 7.60 3.37
CA ASP A 71 10.28 8.04 4.71
C ASP A 71 11.48 7.74 5.65
N PRO A 72 11.87 8.67 6.55
CA PRO A 72 13.02 8.48 7.41
C PRO A 72 12.88 7.17 8.18
N SER A 73 13.99 6.43 8.29
CA SER A 73 14.00 5.19 9.06
C SER A 73 13.51 5.47 10.48
N PRO A 74 12.65 4.61 11.06
CA PRO A 74 12.20 4.79 12.43
C PRO A 74 13.40 4.92 13.37
N ALA A 75 13.27 5.76 14.41
CA ALA A 75 14.28 5.86 15.45
C ALA A 75 14.57 4.46 16.04
N GLY A 76 15.84 4.19 16.35
CA GLY A 76 16.28 2.91 16.90
C GLY A 76 15.52 2.55 18.18
N VAL A 77 14.99 1.33 18.23
CA VAL A 77 14.35 0.77 19.42
C VAL A 77 15.44 0.26 20.35
N ALA A 78 15.39 0.62 21.64
CA ALA A 78 16.32 0.08 22.63
C ALA A 78 16.30 -1.46 22.59
N MET A 79 17.47 -2.11 22.65
CA MET A 79 17.62 -3.57 22.51
C MET A 79 16.64 -4.37 23.40
N SER A 80 16.42 -3.92 24.64
CA SER A 80 15.50 -4.53 25.61
C SER A 80 14.02 -4.52 25.19
N ARG A 81 13.65 -3.65 24.25
CA ARG A 81 12.28 -3.46 23.75
C ARG A 81 12.04 -4.08 22.39
N ILE A 82 13.05 -4.70 21.76
CA ILE A 82 12.86 -5.40 20.49
C ILE A 82 11.93 -6.60 20.72
N ARG A 83 10.87 -6.67 19.92
CA ARG A 83 9.93 -7.80 19.87
C ARG A 83 9.77 -8.20 18.42
N VAL A 84 9.88 -9.49 18.12
CA VAL A 84 9.69 -10.04 16.77
C VAL A 84 8.52 -11.01 16.83
N GLY A 85 7.53 -10.81 15.97
CA GLY A 85 6.45 -11.77 15.76
C GLY A 85 6.72 -12.66 14.55
N GLU A 86 6.07 -13.81 14.49
CA GLU A 86 6.17 -14.71 13.36
C GLU A 86 5.54 -14.11 12.10
N ARG A 87 6.35 -13.84 11.07
CA ARG A 87 5.87 -13.19 9.82
C ARG A 87 4.81 -14.02 9.10
N ALA A 88 4.86 -15.35 9.20
CA ALA A 88 3.89 -16.25 8.59
C ALA A 88 2.47 -16.10 9.18
N PHE A 89 2.36 -15.73 10.46
CA PHE A 89 1.09 -15.61 11.19
C PHE A 89 0.59 -14.16 11.27
N GLN A 90 1.29 -13.21 10.66
CA GLN A 90 0.79 -11.83 10.57
C GLN A 90 -0.33 -11.74 9.55
N ASP A 91 -1.51 -11.43 10.07
CA ASP A 91 -2.80 -11.34 9.39
C ASP A 91 -3.15 -9.91 8.95
N ARG A 92 -2.36 -8.93 9.37
CA ARG A 92 -2.56 -7.52 9.01
C ARG A 92 -2.31 -7.29 7.52
N GLU A 93 -3.39 -6.95 6.82
CA GLU A 93 -3.43 -6.54 5.41
C GLU A 93 -3.77 -5.05 5.33
N ILE A 94 -3.16 -4.32 4.41
CA ILE A 94 -3.57 -2.96 4.03
C ILE A 94 -3.82 -2.93 2.53
N VAL A 95 -4.99 -2.49 2.10
CA VAL A 95 -5.30 -2.35 0.68
C VAL A 95 -5.58 -0.88 0.37
N TYR A 96 -4.76 -0.30 -0.50
CA TYR A 96 -4.90 1.07 -1.00
C TYR A 96 -5.68 1.05 -2.32
N PHE A 97 -6.82 1.74 -2.35
CA PHE A 97 -7.62 1.98 -3.54
C PHE A 97 -7.34 3.40 -4.02
N LEU A 98 -6.54 3.50 -5.08
CA LEU A 98 -6.20 4.80 -5.66
C LEU A 98 -7.46 5.39 -6.31
N LEU A 99 -7.80 6.63 -5.93
CA LEU A 99 -8.89 7.40 -6.55
C LEU A 99 -8.34 8.17 -7.76
N ASP A 100 -9.05 9.16 -8.27
CA ASP A 100 -8.51 10.03 -9.33
C ASP A 100 -7.14 10.61 -8.90
N PRO A 101 -6.04 10.38 -9.65
CA PRO A 101 -4.74 10.93 -9.27
C PRO A 101 -4.70 12.46 -9.23
N ALA A 102 -5.59 13.16 -9.93
CA ALA A 102 -5.70 14.61 -9.82
C ALA A 102 -6.23 15.06 -8.45
N SER A 103 -6.92 14.19 -7.70
CA SER A 103 -7.41 14.51 -6.36
C SER A 103 -6.38 14.27 -5.26
N HIS A 104 -5.22 13.69 -5.59
CA HIS A 104 -4.20 13.26 -4.62
C HIS A 104 -4.74 12.33 -3.53
N ALA A 105 -5.88 11.66 -3.78
CA ALA A 105 -6.59 10.89 -2.75
C ALA A 105 -6.62 9.39 -3.02
N PHE A 106 -6.62 8.62 -1.95
CA PHE A 106 -6.80 7.17 -1.98
C PHE A 106 -7.61 6.75 -0.77
N SER A 107 -8.53 5.82 -0.97
CA SER A 107 -9.17 5.11 0.14
C SER A 107 -8.31 3.92 0.52
N LEU A 108 -8.38 3.48 1.77
CA LEU A 108 -7.78 2.24 2.19
C LEU A 108 -8.68 1.52 3.17
N TYR A 109 -8.54 0.20 3.22
CA TYR A 109 -8.83 -0.51 4.44
C TYR A 109 -7.56 -1.13 5.00
N HIS A 110 -7.51 -1.28 6.32
CA HIS A 110 -6.57 -2.19 6.94
C HIS A 110 -7.24 -3.09 7.97
N ASP A 111 -6.87 -4.37 7.91
CA ASP A 111 -7.32 -5.36 8.89
C ASP A 111 -6.30 -5.42 10.03
N TYR A 112 -6.79 -5.46 11.27
CA TYR A 112 -5.95 -5.54 12.45
C TYR A 112 -6.54 -6.48 13.48
N THR A 113 -5.74 -7.44 13.95
CA THR A 113 -6.12 -8.29 15.08
C THR A 113 -5.41 -7.83 16.35
N GLU A 114 -6.17 -7.34 17.32
CA GLU A 114 -5.67 -7.05 18.66
C GLU A 114 -5.77 -8.29 19.53
N ARG A 115 -4.69 -8.59 20.26
CA ARG A 115 -4.58 -9.77 21.14
C ARG A 115 -4.10 -9.42 22.54
N ARG A 116 -3.66 -8.17 22.78
CA ARG A 116 -3.11 -7.76 24.07
C ARG A 116 -4.25 -7.49 25.06
N PRO A 117 -4.36 -8.28 26.16
CA PRO A 117 -5.40 -8.06 27.14
C PRO A 117 -5.39 -6.64 27.70
N GLY A 118 -6.58 -6.08 27.94
CA GLY A 118 -6.78 -4.71 28.41
C GLY A 118 -6.68 -3.63 27.34
N THR A 119 -6.25 -3.95 26.11
CA THR A 119 -6.29 -2.97 25.01
C THR A 119 -7.74 -2.71 24.61
N ASP A 120 -8.14 -1.44 24.57
CA ASP A 120 -9.50 -0.96 24.33
C ASP A 120 -9.60 0.01 23.14
N LYS A 121 -8.48 0.22 22.47
CA LYS A 121 -8.39 1.15 21.34
C LYS A 121 -7.27 0.78 20.39
N TYR A 122 -7.45 1.20 19.15
CA TYR A 122 -6.43 1.22 18.12
C TYR A 122 -6.24 2.66 17.65
N LEU A 123 -4.98 3.03 17.40
CA LEU A 123 -4.60 4.38 17.00
C LEU A 123 -4.01 4.32 15.60
N ASN A 124 -4.57 5.11 14.69
CA ASN A 124 -3.95 5.38 13.41
C ASN A 124 -3.44 6.82 13.36
N ILE A 125 -2.13 6.96 13.33
CA ILE A 125 -1.46 8.26 13.29
C ILE A 125 -1.36 8.67 11.82
N VAL A 126 -1.98 9.80 11.47
CA VAL A 126 -1.91 10.37 10.12
C VAL A 126 -0.50 10.88 9.87
N ARG A 127 0.04 10.54 8.69
CA ARG A 127 1.41 10.94 8.33
C ARG A 127 1.49 12.46 8.11
N PRO A 128 2.60 13.10 8.45
CA PRO A 128 2.82 14.51 8.11
C PRO A 128 2.65 14.76 6.60
N GLY A 129 1.91 15.82 6.27
CA GLY A 129 1.57 16.18 4.89
C GLY A 129 0.39 15.39 4.30
N SER A 130 -0.22 14.48 5.06
CA SER A 130 -1.49 13.84 4.69
C SER A 130 -2.64 14.38 5.55
N THR A 131 -3.85 14.33 5.02
CA THR A 131 -5.09 14.52 5.79
C THR A 131 -5.96 13.27 5.70
N VAL A 132 -6.74 12.98 6.75
CA VAL A 132 -7.68 11.85 6.75
C VAL A 132 -9.13 12.33 6.70
N SER A 133 -9.98 11.56 6.02
CA SER A 133 -11.41 11.80 5.92
C SER A 133 -12.18 10.49 5.92
N ASN A 134 -13.46 10.56 6.30
CA ASN A 134 -14.38 9.43 6.35
C ASN A 134 -13.86 8.18 7.11
N PRO A 135 -13.24 8.33 8.29
CA PRO A 135 -12.77 7.17 9.03
C PRO A 135 -13.96 6.38 9.57
N SER A 136 -13.90 5.06 9.41
CA SER A 136 -14.88 4.14 9.98
C SER A 136 -14.19 2.83 10.37
N ALA A 137 -14.79 2.09 11.30
CA ALA A 137 -14.27 0.81 11.71
C ALA A 137 -15.40 -0.15 12.07
N ARG A 138 -15.15 -1.44 11.86
CA ARG A 138 -16.05 -2.52 12.28
C ARG A 138 -15.28 -3.68 12.87
N ASN A 139 -15.92 -4.37 13.80
CA ASN A 139 -15.50 -5.67 14.28
C ASN A 139 -15.81 -6.71 13.18
N LEU A 140 -14.78 -7.37 12.65
CA LEU A 140 -14.90 -8.40 11.63
C LEU A 140 -15.40 -9.74 12.19
N ASP A 141 -15.34 -9.95 13.50
CA ASP A 141 -15.85 -11.17 14.16
C ASP A 141 -17.37 -11.10 14.36
N THR A 142 -17.94 -9.90 14.55
CA THR A 142 -19.36 -9.71 14.89
C THR A 142 -20.15 -8.89 13.87
N GLY A 143 -19.48 -8.11 13.02
CA GLY A 143 -20.10 -7.13 12.13
C GLY A 143 -20.46 -5.79 12.79
N GLU A 144 -20.21 -5.63 14.09
CA GLU A 144 -20.51 -4.41 14.85
C GLU A 144 -19.71 -3.20 14.32
N THR A 145 -20.40 -2.09 14.07
CA THR A 145 -19.77 -0.79 13.80
C THR A 145 -19.15 -0.25 15.09
N LEU A 146 -17.89 0.16 15.02
CA LEU A 146 -17.14 0.67 16.17
C LEU A 146 -17.17 2.19 16.23
N GLN A 147 -17.03 2.72 17.45
CA GLN A 147 -16.89 4.15 17.65
C GLN A 147 -15.52 4.62 17.13
N VAL A 148 -15.54 5.66 16.30
CA VAL A 148 -14.35 6.27 15.72
C VAL A 148 -14.38 7.77 15.98
N GLU A 149 -13.25 8.32 16.41
CA GLU A 149 -13.04 9.75 16.60
C GLU A 149 -11.71 10.18 15.98
N THR A 150 -11.67 11.37 15.38
CA THR A 150 -10.41 11.98 14.93
C THR A 150 -10.02 13.07 15.92
N LEU A 151 -8.82 12.96 16.48
CA LEU A 151 -8.24 13.93 17.39
C LEU A 151 -7.06 14.63 16.72
N THR A 152 -6.89 15.92 17.01
CA THR A 152 -5.82 16.74 16.44
C THR A 152 -5.09 17.51 17.53
N GLY A 153 -3.76 17.58 17.44
CA GLY A 153 -2.92 18.38 18.34
C GLY A 153 -3.21 18.11 19.82
N ASP A 154 -3.47 19.18 20.59
CA ASP A 154 -3.70 19.13 22.04
C ASP A 154 -4.86 18.21 22.47
N ALA A 155 -5.83 17.95 21.58
CA ALA A 155 -6.95 17.05 21.88
C ALA A 155 -6.47 15.61 22.12
N ILE A 156 -5.37 15.19 21.50
CA ILE A 156 -4.78 13.85 21.65
C ILE A 156 -4.30 13.65 23.09
N ALA A 157 -3.53 14.61 23.61
CA ALA A 157 -3.02 14.56 24.98
C ALA A 157 -4.15 14.69 26.02
N LYS A 158 -5.15 15.55 25.76
CA LYS A 158 -6.35 15.67 26.62
C LYS A 158 -7.17 14.38 26.69
N ALA A 159 -7.14 13.55 25.64
CA ALA A 159 -7.76 12.23 25.63
C ALA A 159 -6.93 11.14 26.33
N GLY A 160 -5.80 11.49 26.94
CA GLY A 160 -4.89 10.55 27.61
C GLY A 160 -4.13 9.64 26.65
N ILE A 161 -3.97 10.06 25.39
CA ILE A 161 -3.29 9.29 24.35
C ILE A 161 -1.85 9.78 24.23
N ASP A 162 -0.89 8.91 24.53
CA ASP A 162 0.53 9.17 24.31
C ASP A 162 0.96 8.64 22.93
N ILE A 163 1.25 9.56 22.01
CA ILE A 163 1.85 9.26 20.69
C ILE A 163 3.29 9.76 20.58
N GLY A 164 3.92 10.13 21.71
CA GLY A 164 5.23 10.78 21.73
C GLY A 164 5.17 12.22 21.21
N LYS A 165 6.25 12.67 20.54
CA LYS A 165 6.33 14.02 19.97
C LYS A 165 5.38 14.14 18.77
N ALA A 166 4.24 14.78 18.98
CA ALA A 166 3.30 15.15 17.93
C ALA A 166 3.50 16.61 17.53
N ALA A 167 3.48 16.90 16.22
CA ALA A 167 3.32 18.27 15.76
C ALA A 167 1.86 18.74 15.99
N PRO A 168 1.59 20.05 16.14
CA PRO A 168 0.24 20.57 16.40
C PRO A 168 -0.82 20.10 15.39
N GLU A 169 -0.42 19.91 14.14
CA GLU A 169 -1.24 19.44 13.02
C GLU A 169 -1.39 17.91 12.96
N THR A 170 -0.80 17.16 13.90
CA THR A 170 -0.92 15.70 13.90
C THR A 170 -2.36 15.29 14.13
N GLU A 171 -2.91 14.54 13.18
CA GLU A 171 -4.22 13.89 13.30
C GLU A 171 -4.04 12.43 13.75
N VAL A 172 -4.90 11.97 14.65
CA VAL A 172 -4.98 10.58 15.09
C VAL A 172 -6.42 10.12 14.97
N VAL A 173 -6.64 9.05 14.20
CA VAL A 173 -7.91 8.32 14.19
C VAL A 173 -7.88 7.31 15.32
N VAL A 174 -8.80 7.44 16.27
CA VAL A 174 -8.94 6.57 17.43
C VAL A 174 -10.15 5.67 17.20
N ILE A 175 -9.92 4.36 17.22
CA ILE A 175 -10.95 3.34 17.09
C ILE A 175 -11.13 2.73 18.47
N ARG A 176 -12.32 2.88 19.06
CA ARG A 176 -12.65 2.33 20.39
C ARG A 176 -13.32 0.98 20.24
N PHE A 177 -12.98 0.05 21.14
CA PHE A 177 -13.61 -1.25 21.24
C PHE A 177 -13.59 -1.76 22.69
N PRO A 178 -14.46 -2.72 23.07
CA PRO A 178 -14.38 -3.34 24.39
C PRO A 178 -13.00 -3.90 24.66
N ALA A 179 -12.49 -3.71 25.88
CA ALA A 179 -11.16 -4.17 26.25
C ALA A 179 -10.99 -5.67 25.95
N VAL A 180 -9.90 -6.02 25.27
CA VAL A 180 -9.58 -7.42 24.95
C VAL A 180 -9.42 -8.20 26.25
N LYS A 181 -10.15 -9.31 26.37
CA LYS A 181 -10.08 -10.20 27.54
C LYS A 181 -8.93 -11.19 27.37
N ASP A 182 -8.48 -11.76 28.48
CA ASP A 182 -7.44 -12.79 28.44
C ASP A 182 -7.88 -13.99 27.58
N GLY A 183 -6.95 -14.51 26.78
CA GLY A 183 -7.23 -15.59 25.83
C GLY A 183 -8.14 -15.25 24.64
N THR A 184 -8.51 -13.98 24.44
CA THR A 184 -9.39 -13.55 23.34
C THR A 184 -8.68 -12.61 22.36
N SER A 185 -9.32 -12.35 21.23
CA SER A 185 -8.90 -11.35 20.25
C SER A 185 -10.10 -10.62 19.68
N ILE A 186 -9.85 -9.45 19.12
CA ILE A 186 -10.81 -8.74 18.25
C ILE A 186 -10.14 -8.45 16.92
N ARG A 187 -10.82 -8.79 15.83
CA ARG A 187 -10.38 -8.44 14.47
C ARG A 187 -11.15 -7.22 13.98
N LEU A 188 -10.42 -6.20 13.56
CA LEU A 188 -10.96 -4.93 13.09
C LEU A 188 -10.75 -4.81 11.59
N ARG A 189 -11.71 -4.19 10.90
CA ARG A 189 -11.45 -3.51 9.62
C ARG A 189 -11.63 -2.03 9.82
N ILE A 190 -10.63 -1.27 9.42
CA ILE A 190 -10.59 0.19 9.53
C ILE A 190 -10.51 0.73 8.11
N GLU A 191 -11.45 1.59 7.75
CA GLU A 191 -11.61 2.18 6.41
C GLU A 191 -11.44 3.70 6.51
N GLU A 192 -10.57 4.26 5.69
CA GLU A 192 -10.19 5.68 5.73
C GLU A 192 -9.92 6.19 4.31
N THR A 193 -10.12 7.49 4.08
CA THR A 193 -9.67 8.15 2.86
C THR A 193 -8.61 9.18 3.18
N TYR A 194 -7.46 9.07 2.53
CA TYR A 194 -6.34 9.97 2.69
C TYR A 194 -6.17 10.86 1.47
N THR A 195 -5.75 12.10 1.69
CA THR A 195 -5.21 12.99 0.65
C THR A 195 -3.73 13.25 0.97
N ASP A 196 -2.83 12.96 0.02
CA ASP A 196 -1.37 13.04 0.20
C ASP A 196 -0.68 13.55 -1.09
N PRO A 197 -0.69 14.87 -1.34
CA PRO A 197 -0.18 15.45 -2.58
C PRO A 197 1.34 15.29 -2.75
N ALA A 198 2.08 15.05 -1.68
CA ALA A 198 3.53 14.82 -1.73
C ALA A 198 3.90 13.44 -2.28
N ARG A 199 2.98 12.46 -2.19
CA ARG A 199 3.26 11.04 -2.44
C ARG A 199 2.32 10.39 -3.46
N TYR A 200 1.25 11.06 -3.86
CA TYR A 200 0.32 10.55 -4.85
C TYR A 200 -0.19 11.68 -5.75
N GLY A 201 -0.09 11.52 -7.07
CA GLY A 201 -0.53 12.55 -8.02
C GLY A 201 -0.23 12.24 -9.47
N VAL A 202 -0.52 13.21 -10.36
CA VAL A 202 -0.10 13.17 -11.76
C VAL A 202 1.22 13.95 -11.94
N VAL A 203 2.24 13.31 -12.50
CA VAL A 203 3.52 13.93 -12.89
C VAL A 203 3.82 13.53 -14.32
N ASP A 204 4.10 14.50 -15.19
CA ASP A 204 4.39 14.28 -16.62
C ASP A 204 3.33 13.39 -17.33
N GLY A 205 2.05 13.57 -16.98
CA GLY A 205 0.94 12.79 -17.53
C GLY A 205 0.85 11.34 -17.04
N GLN A 206 1.65 10.95 -16.05
CA GLN A 206 1.62 9.64 -15.40
C GLN A 206 1.08 9.75 -13.97
N LEU A 207 0.35 8.74 -13.52
CA LEU A 207 0.04 8.56 -12.11
C LEU A 207 1.30 8.09 -11.40
N MET A 208 1.75 8.85 -10.41
CA MET A 208 2.85 8.53 -9.50
C MET A 208 2.31 8.19 -8.11
N TRP A 209 2.81 7.11 -7.55
CA TRP A 209 2.64 6.73 -6.15
C TRP A 209 4.02 6.50 -5.54
N ASN A 210 4.26 7.04 -4.34
CA ASN A 210 5.48 6.82 -3.58
C ASN A 210 5.19 6.71 -2.08
N ARG A 211 5.12 5.48 -1.53
CA ARG A 211 4.96 5.28 -0.08
C ARG A 211 5.78 4.12 0.44
N SER A 212 6.17 4.24 1.71
CA SER A 212 6.80 3.19 2.48
C SER A 212 5.77 2.23 3.09
N PHE A 213 5.93 0.92 2.86
CA PHE A 213 5.10 -0.11 3.48
C PHE A 213 5.83 -0.84 4.60
N GLY A 214 5.41 -0.59 5.84
CA GLY A 214 5.95 -1.25 7.05
C GLY A 214 5.20 -2.52 7.47
N ARG A 215 4.09 -2.87 6.80
CA ARG A 215 3.33 -4.10 7.07
C ARG A 215 3.72 -5.21 6.09
N PRO A 216 3.54 -6.50 6.45
CA PRO A 216 3.96 -7.61 5.58
C PRO A 216 3.15 -7.72 4.31
N ARG A 217 1.86 -7.40 4.35
CA ARG A 217 0.93 -7.56 3.23
C ARG A 217 0.31 -6.21 2.92
N ASN A 218 0.58 -5.70 1.73
CA ASN A 218 0.01 -4.45 1.26
C ASN A 218 -0.35 -4.60 -0.21
N ASP A 219 -1.41 -3.92 -0.60
CA ASP A 219 -1.91 -4.00 -1.96
C ASP A 219 -2.23 -2.61 -2.48
N ILE A 220 -1.96 -2.38 -3.76
CA ILE A 220 -2.37 -1.19 -4.46
C ILE A 220 -3.37 -1.61 -5.55
N VAL A 221 -4.55 -1.02 -5.54
CA VAL A 221 -5.53 -1.12 -6.62
C VAL A 221 -5.52 0.19 -7.38
N LEU A 222 -5.10 0.14 -8.65
CA LEU A 222 -5.07 1.31 -9.52
C LEU A 222 -6.50 1.82 -9.80
N PRO A 223 -6.67 3.09 -10.20
CA PRO A 223 -7.97 3.60 -10.61
C PRO A 223 -8.46 2.90 -11.87
N ALA A 224 -9.77 2.92 -12.12
CA ALA A 224 -10.33 2.37 -13.35
C ALA A 224 -9.75 3.10 -14.58
N GLY A 225 -9.49 2.35 -15.66
CA GLY A 225 -8.90 2.92 -16.87
C GLY A 225 -7.40 3.23 -16.77
N TRP A 226 -6.68 2.70 -15.77
CA TRP A 226 -5.23 2.82 -15.65
C TRP A 226 -4.52 1.47 -15.79
N ARG A 227 -3.35 1.49 -16.43
CA ARG A 227 -2.41 0.36 -16.55
C ARG A 227 -1.15 0.65 -15.76
N VAL A 228 -0.63 -0.35 -15.06
CA VAL A 228 0.68 -0.26 -14.41
C VAL A 228 1.79 -0.27 -15.48
N THR A 229 2.77 0.61 -15.33
CA THR A 229 3.97 0.64 -16.18
C THR A 229 5.25 0.46 -15.37
N THR A 230 5.21 0.74 -14.08
CA THR A 230 6.37 0.56 -13.20
C THR A 230 5.93 0.16 -11.79
N SER A 231 6.67 -0.76 -11.18
CA SER A 231 6.63 -1.08 -9.75
C SER A 231 8.07 -1.27 -9.29
N SER A 232 8.54 -0.43 -8.37
CA SER A 232 9.95 -0.42 -7.91
C SER A 232 10.38 -1.73 -7.31
N ILE A 233 9.45 -2.45 -6.68
CA ILE A 233 9.68 -3.76 -6.07
C ILE A 233 8.75 -4.83 -6.68
N PRO A 234 9.10 -6.12 -6.55
CA PRO A 234 8.27 -7.20 -7.05
C PRO A 234 6.87 -7.26 -6.44
N ALA A 235 5.85 -7.37 -7.29
CA ALA A 235 4.45 -7.55 -6.92
C ALA A 235 3.84 -8.71 -7.69
N THR A 236 2.86 -9.40 -7.10
CA THR A 236 1.93 -10.20 -7.91
C THR A 236 0.91 -9.27 -8.54
N VAL A 237 0.47 -9.59 -9.77
CA VAL A 237 -0.50 -8.78 -10.50
C VAL A 237 -1.77 -9.58 -10.68
N SER A 238 -2.92 -8.94 -10.46
CA SER A 238 -4.23 -9.51 -10.74
C SER A 238 -5.22 -8.41 -11.18
N LEU A 239 -6.40 -8.81 -11.65
CA LEU A 239 -7.53 -7.91 -11.81
C LEU A 239 -8.49 -8.09 -10.64
N THR A 240 -9.02 -6.97 -10.14
CA THR A 240 -10.21 -6.99 -9.28
C THR A 240 -11.43 -7.48 -10.08
N SER A 241 -12.52 -7.80 -9.40
CA SER A 241 -13.82 -8.10 -10.02
C SER A 241 -14.32 -6.97 -10.92
N GLU A 242 -13.92 -5.73 -10.62
CA GLU A 242 -14.22 -4.51 -11.38
C GLU A 242 -13.25 -4.27 -12.56
N GLY A 243 -12.29 -5.18 -12.78
CA GLY A 243 -11.31 -5.06 -13.87
C GLY A 243 -10.22 -4.01 -13.64
N ARG A 244 -10.01 -3.58 -12.37
CA ARG A 244 -8.90 -2.70 -11.97
C ARG A 244 -7.65 -3.53 -11.69
N VAL A 245 -6.48 -2.99 -12.00
CA VAL A 245 -5.20 -3.68 -11.74
C VAL A 245 -4.89 -3.62 -10.25
N ARG A 246 -4.65 -4.79 -9.64
CA ARG A 246 -4.20 -4.97 -8.26
C ARG A 246 -2.75 -5.46 -8.25
N LEU A 247 -1.91 -4.77 -7.48
CA LEU A 247 -0.52 -5.10 -7.18
C LEU A 247 -0.45 -5.56 -5.73
N ALA A 248 -0.16 -6.85 -5.48
CA ALA A 248 -0.02 -7.38 -4.12
C ALA A 248 1.45 -7.56 -3.74
N TYR A 249 1.83 -6.99 -2.60
CA TYR A 249 3.20 -6.95 -2.08
C TYR A 249 3.31 -7.80 -0.82
N VAL A 250 4.34 -8.65 -0.78
CA VAL A 250 4.74 -9.39 0.42
C VAL A 250 6.12 -8.90 0.86
N ASN A 251 6.19 -8.31 2.05
CA ASN A 251 7.43 -7.86 2.67
C ASN A 251 7.87 -8.87 3.74
N PRO A 252 8.88 -9.71 3.46
CA PRO A 252 9.41 -10.65 4.45
C PRO A 252 10.33 -9.98 5.48
N ARG A 253 10.69 -8.71 5.28
CA ARG A 253 11.70 -8.02 6.08
C ARG A 253 11.11 -7.40 7.35
N PRO A 254 11.94 -7.17 8.39
CA PRO A 254 11.47 -6.53 9.61
C PRO A 254 11.19 -5.02 9.46
N ASP A 255 11.84 -4.39 8.48
CA ASP A 255 11.76 -2.97 8.13
C ASP A 255 10.74 -2.69 7.01
N SER A 256 10.56 -1.41 6.69
CA SER A 256 9.67 -1.00 5.61
C SER A 256 10.31 -1.17 4.22
N ILE A 257 9.47 -1.40 3.21
CA ILE A 257 9.83 -1.37 1.79
C ILE A 257 9.37 -0.06 1.14
N GLU A 258 10.22 0.55 0.32
CA GLU A 258 9.83 1.74 -0.46
C GLU A 258 9.15 1.32 -1.77
N VAL A 259 7.87 1.67 -1.89
CA VAL A 259 7.04 1.29 -3.03
C VAL A 259 6.74 2.51 -3.88
N PHE A 260 7.33 2.49 -5.07
CA PHE A 260 7.11 3.47 -6.11
C PHE A 260 6.39 2.81 -7.28
N VAL A 261 5.24 3.36 -7.66
CA VAL A 261 4.42 2.86 -8.76
C VAL A 261 4.17 3.96 -9.77
N LYS A 262 4.34 3.61 -11.05
CA LYS A 262 3.90 4.44 -12.17
C LYS A 262 2.78 3.77 -12.93
N ALA A 263 1.79 4.55 -13.34
CA ALA A 263 0.71 4.09 -14.21
C ALA A 263 0.36 5.12 -15.28
N ARG A 264 -0.30 4.66 -16.34
CA ARG A 264 -0.85 5.50 -17.42
C ARG A 264 -2.33 5.23 -17.63
N PRO A 265 -3.09 6.24 -18.07
CA PRO A 265 -4.44 5.99 -18.55
C PRO A 265 -4.38 5.12 -19.81
N VAL A 266 -5.40 4.30 -20.00
CA VAL A 266 -5.54 3.36 -21.10
C VAL A 266 -6.96 3.49 -21.63
N ALA A 267 -7.07 3.75 -22.94
CA ALA A 267 -8.31 3.54 -23.68
C ALA A 267 -8.36 2.07 -24.12
N ARG A 268 -9.50 1.44 -23.85
CA ARG A 268 -9.76 0.05 -24.21
C ARG A 268 -10.71 0.00 -25.38
#